data_AF-A0A9E6DV80-F1
#
_entry.id   AF-A0A9E6DV80-F1
#
_cell.length_a   1.000
_cell.length_b   1.000
_cell.length_c   1.000
_cell.angle_alpha   90.00
_cell.angle_beta   90.00
_cell.angle_gamma   90.00
#
_symmetry.space_group_name_H-M   'P 1'
#
loop_
_entity.id
_entity.type
_entity.pdbx_description
1 polymer ?
#
loop_
_entity_poly.entity_id
_entity_poly.type
_entity_poly.pdbx_seq_one_letter_code
_entity_poly.pdbx_strand_id
1 'polypeptide(L)'
;MTELPDFDKLKWLAENKPDELEALRKTLCKEAIDGSTGSNKAQLISMLFNLEQQLSRCSNPYHRCYLAIRIMNDKLVALNTILNYPQEFRQQGAKVLRFPSKHADD
;
A
#
# COMPACT_ATOMS: atom_id res chain seq x y z
N MET A 1 -5.94 -17.40 9.94
CA MET A 1 -6.44 -16.10 9.46
C MET A 1 -7.30 -15.57 10.59
N THR A 2 -6.94 -14.44 11.20
CA THR A 2 -7.78 -13.82 12.25
C THR A 2 -9.15 -13.46 11.65
N GLU A 3 -10.21 -13.87 12.33
CA GLU A 3 -11.58 -13.54 11.91
C GLU A 3 -11.81 -12.04 11.98
N LEU A 4 -12.37 -11.48 10.91
CA LEU A 4 -12.66 -10.05 10.88
C LEU A 4 -13.83 -9.76 11.84
N PRO A 5 -13.71 -8.77 12.74
CA PRO A 5 -14.84 -8.40 13.58
C PRO A 5 -16.00 -7.88 12.73
N ASP A 6 -17.22 -7.99 13.28
CA ASP A 6 -18.40 -7.39 12.67
C ASP A 6 -18.33 -5.85 12.64
N PHE A 7 -19.23 -5.25 11.88
CA PHE A 7 -19.28 -3.81 11.71
C PHE A 7 -19.51 -3.08 13.04
N ASP A 8 -20.40 -3.58 13.90
CA ASP A 8 -20.74 -2.92 15.17
C ASP A 8 -19.53 -2.88 16.09
N LYS A 9 -18.72 -3.94 16.13
CA LYS A 9 -17.47 -3.98 16.89
C LYS A 9 -16.43 -3.01 16.33
N LEU A 10 -16.28 -2.95 15.01
CA LEU A 10 -15.36 -2.01 14.36
C LEU A 10 -15.78 -0.55 14.60
N LYS A 11 -17.08 -0.26 14.53
CA LYS A 11 -17.63 1.05 14.83
C LYS A 11 -17.38 1.44 16.29
N TRP A 12 -17.66 0.52 17.22
CA TRP A 12 -17.40 0.77 18.64
C TRP A 12 -15.91 1.06 18.90
N LEU A 13 -15.00 0.31 18.27
CA LEU A 13 -13.57 0.56 18.36
C LEU A 13 -13.19 1.94 17.78
N ALA A 14 -13.77 2.34 16.65
CA ALA A 14 -13.52 3.65 16.06
C ALA A 14 -13.94 4.81 16.99
N GLU A 15 -15.07 4.67 17.68
CA GLU A 15 -15.63 5.70 18.55
C GLU A 15 -14.96 5.74 19.94
N ASN A 16 -14.61 4.58 20.50
CA ASN A 16 -14.21 4.46 21.90
C ASN A 16 -12.72 4.16 22.08
N LYS A 17 -12.09 3.48 21.11
CA LYS A 17 -10.73 2.94 21.22
C LYS A 17 -9.97 2.95 19.87
N PRO A 18 -9.72 4.14 19.31
CA PRO A 18 -9.12 4.27 17.97
C PRO A 18 -7.72 3.66 17.85
N ASP A 19 -6.93 3.66 18.94
CA ASP A 19 -5.61 3.04 18.97
C ASP A 19 -5.69 1.51 18.89
N GLU A 20 -6.70 0.90 19.51
CA GLU A 20 -6.96 -0.56 19.40
C GLU A 20 -7.41 -0.93 17.98
N LEU A 21 -8.22 -0.07 17.34
CA LEU A 21 -8.61 -0.27 15.93
C LEU A 21 -7.39 -0.23 15.00
N GLU A 22 -6.48 0.72 15.21
CA GLU A 22 -5.26 0.85 14.42
C GLU A 22 -4.31 -0.35 14.66
N ALA A 23 -4.19 -0.83 15.90
CA ALA A 23 -3.45 -2.04 16.21
C ALA A 23 -4.03 -3.27 15.52
N LEU A 24 -5.36 -3.43 15.55
CA LEU A 24 -6.06 -4.50 14.84
C LEU A 24 -5.79 -4.43 13.33
N ARG A 25 -5.90 -3.25 12.72
CA ARG A 25 -5.59 -3.04 11.29
C ARG A 25 -4.18 -3.54 10.95
N LYS A 26 -3.18 -3.15 11.74
CA LYS A 26 -1.78 -3.56 11.54
C LYS A 26 -1.60 -5.06 11.63
N THR A 27 -2.20 -5.70 12.64
CA THR A 27 -2.17 -7.15 12.82
C THR A 27 -2.77 -7.88 11.62
N LEU A 28 -3.97 -7.48 11.17
CA LEU A 28 -4.63 -8.08 10.02
C LEU A 28 -3.82 -7.91 8.72
N CYS A 29 -3.25 -6.72 8.48
CA CYS A 29 -2.38 -6.50 7.33
C CYS A 29 -1.13 -7.38 7.39
N LYS A 30 -0.50 -7.50 8.56
CA LYS A 30 0.70 -8.33 8.74
C LYS A 30 0.40 -9.81 8.48
N GLU A 31 -0.69 -10.33 9.04
CA GLU A 31 -1.12 -11.71 8.80
C GLU A 31 -1.39 -11.99 7.32
N ALA A 32 -2.06 -11.07 6.63
CA ALA A 32 -2.33 -11.21 5.19
C ALA A 32 -1.03 -11.25 4.38
N ILE A 33 -0.04 -10.43 4.74
CA ILE A 33 1.29 -10.41 4.10
C ILE A 33 2.06 -11.70 4.43
N ASP A 34 2.00 -12.16 5.68
CA ASP A 34 2.71 -13.36 6.12
C ASP A 34 2.17 -14.64 5.48
N GLY A 35 0.86 -14.68 5.17
CA GLY A 35 0.24 -15.76 4.39
C GLY A 35 0.53 -15.71 2.88
N SER A 36 1.15 -14.65 2.35
CA SER A 36 1.48 -14.54 0.92
C SER A 36 2.79 -15.26 0.56
N THR A 37 2.84 -15.92 -0.59
CA THR A 37 4.03 -16.65 -1.06
C THR A 37 5.03 -15.77 -1.83
N GLY A 38 6.32 -15.92 -1.49
CA GLY A 38 7.48 -15.67 -2.37
C GLY A 38 7.65 -14.27 -2.96
N SER A 39 7.26 -14.09 -4.22
CA SER A 39 7.66 -12.93 -5.03
C SER A 39 7.00 -11.61 -4.64
N ASN A 40 5.77 -11.66 -4.11
CA ASN A 40 4.97 -10.44 -3.90
C ASN A 40 5.08 -9.91 -2.46
N LYS A 41 5.59 -10.71 -1.52
CA LYS A 41 5.67 -10.33 -0.10
C LYS A 41 6.47 -9.04 0.12
N ALA A 42 7.60 -8.87 -0.56
CA ALA A 42 8.41 -7.66 -0.47
C ALA A 42 7.66 -6.41 -0.96
N GLN A 43 6.90 -6.52 -2.05
CA GLN A 43 6.08 -5.41 -2.55
C GLN A 43 4.94 -5.06 -1.60
N LEU A 44 4.29 -6.07 -1.00
CA LEU A 44 3.23 -5.85 -0.02
C LEU A 44 3.74 -5.16 1.24
N ILE A 45 4.93 -5.54 1.74
CA ILE A 45 5.59 -4.86 2.86
C ILE A 45 5.87 -3.40 2.52
N SER A 46 6.43 -3.13 1.33
CA SER A 46 6.69 -1.76 0.88
C SER A 46 5.41 -0.94 0.77
N MET A 47 4.33 -1.53 0.28
CA MET A 47 3.02 -0.90 0.19
C MET A 47 2.44 -0.58 1.58
N LEU A 48 2.50 -1.51 2.53
CA LEU A 48 2.06 -1.29 3.90
C LEU A 48 2.87 -0.15 4.55
N PHE A 49 4.19 -0.15 4.38
CA PHE A 49 5.05 0.93 4.87
C PHE A 49 4.65 2.29 4.30
N ASN A 50 4.42 2.38 2.98
CA ASN A 50 3.99 3.63 2.35
C ASN A 50 2.63 4.10 2.88
N LEU A 51 1.66 3.19 3.04
CA LEU A 51 0.36 3.49 3.63
C LEU A 51 0.53 4.06 5.05
N GLU A 52 1.33 3.42 5.90
CA GLU A 52 1.57 3.88 7.27
C GLU A 52 2.22 5.27 7.33
N GLN A 53 3.18 5.55 6.45
CA GLN A 53 3.81 6.87 6.34
C GLN A 53 2.82 7.95 5.90
N GLN A 54 1.86 7.64 5.03
CA GLN A 54 0.83 8.61 4.64
C GLN A 54 -0.18 8.82 5.77
N LEU A 55 -0.59 7.76 6.44
CA LEU A 55 -1.53 7.82 7.56
C LEU A 55 -0.96 8.56 8.77
N SER A 56 0.34 8.43 9.06
CA SER A 56 1.00 9.13 10.18
C SER A 56 0.96 10.66 10.03
N ARG A 57 0.87 11.16 8.80
CA ARG A 57 0.82 12.59 8.47
C ARG A 57 -0.61 13.14 8.47
N CYS A 58 -1.61 12.30 8.69
CA CYS A 58 -3.01 12.73 8.73
C CYS A 58 -3.38 13.30 10.10
N SER A 59 -3.92 14.51 10.10
CA SER A 59 -4.40 15.21 11.30
C SER A 59 -5.86 14.88 11.68
N ASN A 60 -6.60 14.17 10.83
CA ASN A 60 -8.04 13.92 10.97
C ASN A 60 -8.39 12.47 10.55
N PRO A 61 -9.23 11.75 11.31
CA PRO A 61 -9.78 10.43 10.94
C PRO A 61 -10.38 10.36 9.52
N TYR A 62 -11.16 11.35 9.09
CA TYR A 62 -11.77 11.36 7.75
C TYR A 62 -10.72 11.41 6.64
N HIS A 63 -9.66 12.21 6.84
CA HIS A 63 -8.55 12.27 5.90
C HIS A 63 -7.79 10.93 5.84
N ARG A 64 -7.59 10.26 6.98
CA ARG A 64 -7.02 8.89 7.02
C ARG A 64 -7.87 7.92 6.21
N CYS A 65 -9.18 7.90 6.43
CA CYS A 65 -10.10 7.01 5.71
C CYS A 65 -10.06 7.26 4.21
N TYR A 66 -10.17 8.52 3.79
CA TYR A 66 -10.08 8.91 2.38
C TYR A 66 -8.76 8.48 1.74
N LEU A 67 -7.62 8.75 2.39
CA LEU A 67 -6.31 8.36 1.86
C LEU A 67 -6.14 6.86 1.75
N ALA A 68 -6.60 6.08 2.75
CA ALA A 68 -6.55 4.63 2.68
C ALA A 68 -7.37 4.10 1.49
N ILE A 69 -8.59 4.61 1.31
CA ILE A 69 -9.47 4.24 0.18
C ILE A 69 -8.85 4.63 -1.15
N ARG A 70 -8.26 5.82 -1.24
CA ARG A 70 -7.57 6.29 -2.46
C ARG A 70 -6.41 5.36 -2.83
N ILE A 71 -5.52 5.05 -1.88
CA ILE A 71 -4.36 4.17 -2.11
C ILE A 71 -4.82 2.77 -2.55
N MET A 72 -5.89 2.24 -1.94
CA MET A 72 -6.47 0.96 -2.37
C MET A 72 -7.03 1.03 -3.80
N ASN A 73 -7.79 2.08 -4.12
CA ASN A 73 -8.35 2.27 -5.46
C ASN A 73 -7.25 2.44 -6.53
N ASP A 74 -6.18 3.18 -6.24
CA ASP A 74 -5.06 3.34 -7.17
C ASP A 74 -4.46 1.98 -7.56
N LYS A 75 -4.37 1.03 -6.61
CA LYS A 75 -3.92 -0.34 -6.90
C LYS A 75 -4.93 -1.16 -7.66
N LEU A 76 -6.22 -1.00 -7.36
CA LEU A 76 -7.28 -1.66 -8.12
C LEU A 76 -7.28 -1.21 -9.59
N VAL A 77 -7.12 0.08 -9.84
CA VAL A 77 -6.98 0.63 -11.19
C VAL A 77 -5.75 0.07 -11.89
N ALA A 78 -4.59 0.06 -11.21
CA ALA A 78 -3.37 -0.53 -11.77
C ALA A 78 -3.55 -2.01 -12.12
N LEU A 79 -4.20 -2.79 -11.25
CA LEU A 79 -4.52 -4.20 -11.52
C LEU A 79 -5.42 -4.33 -12.75
N ASN A 80 -6.48 -3.51 -12.84
CA ASN A 80 -7.38 -3.50 -14.00
C ASN A 80 -6.62 -3.20 -15.31
N THR A 81 -5.70 -2.25 -15.30
CA THR A 81 -4.84 -1.96 -16.46
C THR A 81 -3.93 -3.14 -16.80
N ILE A 82 -3.32 -3.79 -15.81
CA ILE A 82 -2.43 -4.94 -16.07
C ILE A 82 -3.20 -6.13 -16.67
N LEU A 83 -4.42 -6.38 -16.19
CA LEU A 83 -5.23 -7.50 -16.66
C LEU A 83 -5.81 -7.27 -18.06
N ASN A 84 -6.29 -6.05 -18.34
CA ASN A 84 -6.98 -5.76 -19.61
C ASN A 84 -6.06 -5.17 -20.68
N TYR A 85 -5.01 -4.46 -20.29
CA TYR A 85 -4.09 -3.73 -21.18
C TYR A 85 -2.61 -3.97 -20.81
N PRO A 86 -2.14 -5.23 -20.75
CA PRO A 86 -0.79 -5.56 -20.28
C PRO A 86 0.34 -4.93 -21.11
N GLN A 87 0.09 -4.58 -22.38
CA GLN A 87 1.08 -3.97 -23.26
C GLN A 87 1.38 -2.52 -22.87
N GLU A 88 0.36 -1.75 -22.48
CA GLU A 88 0.53 -0.37 -22.02
C GLU A 88 1.38 -0.32 -20.74
N PHE A 89 1.18 -1.28 -19.84
CA PHE A 89 1.98 -1.42 -18.63
C PHE A 89 3.45 -1.71 -18.94
N ARG A 90 3.74 -2.62 -19.91
CA ARG A 90 5.12 -2.96 -20.29
C ARG A 90 5.85 -1.82 -21.02
N GLN A 91 5.13 -0.93 -21.68
CA GLN A 91 5.71 0.20 -22.41
C GLN A 91 6.14 1.36 -21.49
N GLN A 92 5.74 1.37 -20.22
CA GLN A 92 6.17 2.35 -19.20
C GLN A 92 7.60 2.10 -18.69
N GLY A 93 8.53 1.73 -19.57
CA GLY A 93 9.95 1.58 -19.24
C GLY A 93 10.64 2.95 -19.16
N ALA A 94 11.40 3.19 -18.09
CA ALA A 94 12.24 4.39 -18.02
C ALA A 94 13.37 4.32 -19.07
N LYS A 95 13.58 5.43 -19.79
CA LYS A 95 14.71 5.55 -20.73
C LYS A 95 16.00 5.67 -19.93
N VAL A 96 16.83 4.63 -19.95
CA VAL A 96 18.17 4.66 -19.32
C VAL A 96 19.06 5.59 -20.14
N LEU A 97 19.38 6.76 -19.59
CA LEU A 97 20.36 7.67 -20.16
C LEU A 97 21.76 7.25 -19.70
N ARG A 98 22.65 6.97 -20.65
CA ARG A 98 24.07 6.77 -20.35
C ARG A 98 24.74 8.13 -20.29
N PHE A 99 25.27 8.48 -19.12
CA PHE A 99 26.15 9.63 -19.00
C PHE A 99 27.55 9.25 -19.49
N PRO A 100 28.22 10.11 -20.28
CA PRO A 100 29.60 9.87 -20.66
C PRO A 100 30.46 9.88 -19.39
N SER A 101 31.29 8.85 -19.20
CA SER A 101 32.35 8.91 -18.18
C SER A 101 33.29 10.02 -18.56
N LYS A 102 33.58 10.92 -17.62
CA LYS A 102 34.56 12.00 -17.80
C LYS A 102 35.86 11.37 -18.27
N HIS A 103 36.23 11.60 -19.53
CA HIS A 103 37.53 11.20 -20.06
C HIS A 103 38.61 11.85 -19.19
N ALA A 104 39.52 11.02 -18.71
CA ALA A 104 40.85 11.45 -18.31
C ALA A 104 41.57 11.90 -19.57
N ASP A 105 41.90 13.18 -19.64
CA ASP A 105 42.88 13.78 -20.55
C ASP A 105 43.40 15.04 -19.83
N ASP A 106 44.39 14.82 -18.95
CA ASP A 106 45.78 15.33 -19.03
C ASP A 106 46.52 15.05 -17.70
#